data_AF-A0A849DJN5-F1
#
_entry.id   AF-A0A849DJN5-F1
#
_cell.length_a   1.000
_cell.length_b   1.000
_cell.length_c   1.000
_cell.angle_alpha   90.00
_cell.angle_beta   90.00
_cell.angle_gamma   90.00
#
_symmetry.space_group_name_H-M   'P 1'
#
loop_
_entity.id
_entity.type
_entity.pdbx_description
1 polymer ?
#
loop_
_entity_poly.entity_id
_entity_poly.type
_entity_poly.pdbx_seq_one_letter_code
_entity_poly.pdbx_strand_id
1 'polypeptide(L)'
;CALHHQGSFVPAVYAEEATTEALTFFPFPAFPDTPGAGDDGSVDVPGVEVSVDAAGLFSTKPEARRLLRYLASRQGQEAWIQQAGRTFFSPRTDIDRQKAYGDDGIARQLADRLATAGDRCLDASNFMPSAISEAFSTAVLEYLESLTDPTSDRLVPILEELDRVRASVLPSAFLTKPCRTAQ
;
A
#
# COMPACT_ATOMS: atom_id res chain seq x y z
N CYS A 1 -20.87 -2.45 10.03
CA CYS A 1 -19.64 -1.68 10.26
C CYS A 1 -19.81 -0.29 9.68
N ALA A 2 -19.33 0.77 10.36
CA ALA A 2 -19.35 2.13 9.83
C ALA A 2 -18.00 2.55 9.22
N LEU A 3 -16.94 1.79 9.47
CA LEU A 3 -15.56 2.07 9.09
C LEU A 3 -14.89 0.78 8.62
N HIS A 4 -14.18 0.84 7.49
CA HIS A 4 -13.36 -0.26 6.96
C HIS A 4 -11.91 0.23 6.81
N HIS A 5 -10.94 -0.55 7.30
CA HIS A 5 -9.52 -0.29 7.05
C HIS A 5 -9.11 -1.00 5.76
N GLN A 6 -8.84 -0.22 4.72
CA GLN A 6 -8.64 -0.74 3.37
C GLN A 6 -7.64 0.10 2.57
N GLY A 7 -7.06 -0.53 1.53
CA GLY A 7 -6.21 0.16 0.55
C GLY A 7 -6.97 1.19 -0.29
N SER A 8 -6.22 2.08 -0.93
CA SER A 8 -6.74 3.23 -1.69
C SER A 8 -7.55 2.87 -2.94
N PHE A 9 -7.58 1.60 -3.36
CA PHE A 9 -8.38 1.12 -4.49
C PHE A 9 -9.86 0.90 -4.14
N VAL A 10 -10.20 0.80 -2.86
CA VAL A 10 -11.54 0.40 -2.40
C VAL A 10 -12.68 1.35 -2.80
N PRO A 11 -12.49 2.66 -3.02
CA PRO A 11 -13.55 3.50 -3.60
C PRO A 11 -14.08 2.96 -4.94
N ALA A 12 -13.26 2.27 -5.74
CA ALA A 12 -13.70 1.65 -6.98
C ALA A 12 -14.60 0.42 -6.75
N VAL A 13 -14.44 -0.28 -5.63
CA VAL A 13 -15.29 -1.43 -5.25
C VAL A 13 -16.69 -0.95 -4.87
N TYR A 14 -16.79 0.20 -4.19
CA TYR A 14 -18.07 0.77 -3.75
C TYR A 14 -18.73 1.70 -4.78
N ALA A 15 -18.11 1.91 -5.94
CA ALA A 15 -18.58 2.88 -6.93
C ALA A 15 -19.98 2.56 -7.51
N GLU A 16 -20.42 1.30 -7.45
CA GLU A 16 -21.75 0.88 -7.89
C GLU A 16 -22.82 0.99 -6.78
N GLU A 17 -22.41 0.97 -5.51
CA GLU A 17 -23.29 0.89 -4.34
C GLU A 17 -23.49 2.24 -3.64
N ALA A 18 -22.55 3.16 -3.82
CA ALA A 18 -22.55 4.47 -3.19
C ALA A 18 -22.13 5.53 -4.21
N THR A 19 -22.82 6.69 -4.20
CA THR A 19 -22.23 7.87 -4.83
C THR A 19 -20.92 8.16 -4.11
N THR A 20 -19.87 8.55 -4.83
CA THR A 20 -18.57 8.80 -4.18
C THR A 20 -18.60 9.97 -3.19
N GLU A 21 -19.67 10.75 -3.17
CA GLU A 21 -19.99 11.77 -2.17
C GLU A 21 -20.33 11.16 -0.78
N ALA A 22 -20.71 9.88 -0.73
CA ALA A 22 -21.00 9.17 0.51
C ALA A 22 -19.75 8.50 1.13
N LEU A 23 -18.62 8.48 0.41
CA LEU A 23 -17.38 7.90 0.87
C LEU A 23 -16.42 8.99 1.34
N THR A 24 -15.75 8.73 2.45
CA THR A 24 -14.63 9.54 2.92
C THR A 24 -13.57 8.61 3.48
N PHE A 25 -12.33 9.09 3.57
CA PHE A 25 -11.28 8.39 4.27
C PHE A 25 -10.62 9.31 5.27
N PHE A 26 -10.08 8.71 6.31
CA PHE A 26 -9.16 9.36 7.21
C PHE A 26 -7.99 8.41 7.45
N PRO A 27 -6.80 8.95 7.71
CA PRO A 27 -5.64 8.12 8.02
C PRO A 27 -5.89 7.31 9.30
N PHE A 28 -5.34 6.10 9.35
CA PHE A 28 -5.27 5.40 10.62
C PHE A 28 -4.39 6.20 11.60
N PRO A 29 -4.78 6.32 12.88
CA PRO A 29 -4.00 7.04 13.88
C PRO A 29 -2.58 6.46 14.00
N ALA A 30 -1.60 7.31 14.28
CA ALA A 30 -0.26 6.82 14.58
C ALA A 30 -0.26 5.98 15.87
N PHE A 31 0.62 4.99 15.93
CA PHE A 31 0.86 4.28 17.18
C PHE A 31 1.56 5.23 18.19
N PRO A 32 1.30 5.10 19.50
CA PRO A 32 1.91 5.96 20.53
C PRO A 32 3.44 6.05 20.47
N ASP A 33 4.10 4.96 20.06
CA ASP A 33 5.55 4.88 19.99
C ASP A 33 6.14 5.41 18.66
N THR A 34 5.30 5.99 17.79
CA THR A 34 5.75 6.56 16.51
C THR A 34 6.55 7.84 16.78
N PRO A 35 7.80 7.96 16.29
CA PRO A 35 8.58 9.18 16.45
C PRO A 35 7.85 10.39 15.85
N GLY A 36 7.63 11.43 16.66
CA GLY A 36 6.93 12.64 16.24
C GLY A 36 5.39 12.54 16.28
N ALA A 37 4.83 11.49 16.89
CA ALA A 37 3.40 11.44 17.18
C ALA A 37 3.02 12.37 18.34
N GLY A 38 1.96 13.15 18.14
CA GLY A 38 1.28 13.89 19.21
C GLY A 38 0.36 12.98 20.03
N ASP A 39 -0.06 13.46 21.19
CA ASP A 39 -0.94 12.73 22.11
C ASP A 39 -2.33 12.40 21.52
N ASP A 40 -2.71 13.07 20.42
CA ASP A 40 -3.94 12.83 19.65
C ASP A 40 -3.75 11.84 18.49
N GLY A 41 -2.57 11.23 18.37
CA GLY A 41 -2.22 10.31 17.29
C GLY A 41 -1.90 11.00 15.95
N SER A 42 -1.78 12.34 15.94
CA SER A 42 -1.31 13.09 14.77
C SER A 42 0.20 13.01 14.60
N VAL A 43 0.68 13.13 13.35
CA VAL A 43 2.10 13.23 13.01
C VAL A 43 2.21 14.30 11.92
N ASP A 44 3.20 15.21 12.02
CA ASP A 44 3.37 16.35 11.11
C ASP A 44 3.57 15.92 9.64
N VAL A 45 4.38 14.89 9.42
CA VAL A 45 4.63 14.30 8.10
C VAL A 45 4.63 12.78 8.24
N PRO A 46 3.45 12.13 8.28
CA PRO A 46 3.39 10.70 8.46
C PRO A 46 3.99 10.01 7.24
N GLY A 47 4.75 8.95 7.49
CA GLY A 47 5.01 7.96 6.46
C GLY A 47 3.68 7.35 5.98
N VAL A 48 3.64 6.93 4.72
CA VAL A 48 2.53 6.17 4.16
C VAL A 48 2.98 4.76 3.84
N GLU A 49 2.16 3.79 4.21
CA GLU A 49 2.26 2.43 3.71
C GLU A 49 1.69 2.40 2.28
N VAL A 50 2.43 1.77 1.36
CA VAL A 50 2.07 1.73 -0.07
C VAL A 50 2.17 0.33 -0.62
N SER A 51 1.17 -0.03 -1.41
CA SER A 51 1.30 -1.07 -2.42
C SER A 51 1.79 -0.44 -3.73
N VAL A 52 2.60 -1.14 -4.51
CA VAL A 52 3.18 -0.62 -5.75
C VAL A 52 3.01 -1.57 -6.93
N ASP A 53 2.63 -0.99 -8.07
CA ASP A 53 2.78 -1.63 -9.37
C ASP A 53 4.18 -1.39 -9.92
N ALA A 54 4.95 -2.45 -10.13
CA ALA A 54 6.32 -2.37 -10.60
C ALA A 54 6.52 -3.08 -11.95
N ALA A 55 7.30 -2.45 -12.83
CA ALA A 55 7.75 -3.07 -14.07
C ALA A 55 9.25 -3.40 -14.00
N GLY A 56 9.57 -4.70 -14.05
CA GLY A 56 10.95 -5.20 -14.06
C GLY A 56 11.53 -5.30 -15.47
N LEU A 57 12.83 -5.05 -15.62
CA LEU A 57 13.55 -5.21 -16.90
C LEU A 57 14.57 -6.34 -16.82
N PHE A 58 14.33 -7.40 -17.58
CA PHE A 58 15.26 -8.53 -17.74
C PHE A 58 15.99 -8.51 -19.10
N SER A 59 16.07 -7.34 -19.73
CA SER A 59 16.65 -7.15 -21.06
C SER A 59 17.67 -6.02 -21.07
N THR A 60 18.72 -6.18 -21.86
CA THR A 60 19.72 -5.13 -22.11
C THR A 60 19.35 -4.19 -23.27
N LYS A 61 18.24 -4.46 -23.97
CA LYS A 61 17.82 -3.69 -25.15
C LYS A 61 17.51 -2.22 -24.79
N PRO A 62 18.09 -1.23 -25.52
CA PRO A 62 17.81 0.19 -25.29
C PRO A 62 16.34 0.57 -25.40
N GLU A 63 15.59 -0.10 -26.27
CA GLU A 63 14.15 0.10 -26.51
C GLU A 63 13.33 -0.23 -25.26
N ALA A 64 13.65 -1.35 -24.60
CA ALA A 64 12.98 -1.77 -23.39
C ALA A 64 13.23 -0.79 -22.23
N ARG A 65 14.47 -0.25 -22.13
CA ARG A 65 14.78 0.82 -21.18
C ARG A 65 14.06 2.13 -21.51
N ARG A 66 13.85 2.44 -22.80
CA ARG A 66 13.04 3.59 -23.25
C ARG A 66 11.59 3.44 -22.79
N LEU A 67 11.00 2.26 -22.93
CA LEU A 67 9.65 1.97 -22.48
C LEU A 67 9.49 2.19 -20.97
N LEU A 68 10.37 1.63 -20.13
CA LEU A 68 10.27 1.84 -18.67
C LEU A 68 10.43 3.31 -18.27
N ARG A 69 11.31 4.06 -18.93
CA ARG A 69 11.43 5.50 -18.70
C ARG A 69 10.17 6.26 -19.09
N TYR A 70 9.50 5.85 -20.17
CA TYR A 70 8.22 6.43 -20.55
C TYR A 70 7.14 6.13 -19.50
N LEU A 71 7.00 4.87 -19.05
CA LEU A 71 6.02 4.48 -18.02
C LEU A 71 6.20 5.25 -16.69
N ALA A 72 7.45 5.53 -16.31
CA ALA A 72 7.77 6.31 -15.10
C ALA A 72 7.72 7.84 -15.30
N SER A 73 7.62 8.32 -16.55
CA SER A 73 7.60 9.75 -16.86
C SER A 73 6.27 10.39 -16.47
N ARG A 74 6.25 11.72 -16.33
CA ARG A 74 5.02 12.52 -16.14
C ARG A 74 3.95 12.14 -17.17
N GLN A 75 4.32 12.11 -18.45
CA GLN A 75 3.40 11.79 -19.54
C GLN A 75 2.85 10.35 -19.43
N GLY A 76 3.69 9.36 -19.13
CA GLY A 76 3.24 7.98 -18.98
C GLY A 76 2.30 7.79 -17.79
N GLN A 77 2.61 8.44 -16.67
CA GLN A 77 1.79 8.42 -15.46
C GLN A 77 0.45 9.15 -15.67
N GLU A 78 0.46 10.32 -16.33
CA GLU A 78 -0.77 11.02 -16.72
C GLU A 78 -1.64 10.15 -17.64
N ALA A 79 -1.04 9.51 -18.65
CA ALA A 79 -1.76 8.59 -19.52
C ALA A 79 -2.35 7.40 -18.75
N TRP A 80 -1.62 6.87 -17.76
CA TRP A 80 -2.09 5.76 -16.94
C TRP A 80 -3.25 6.18 -16.03
N ILE A 81 -3.20 7.36 -15.41
CA ILE A 81 -4.32 7.91 -14.61
C ILE A 81 -5.60 7.96 -15.44
N GLN A 82 -5.52 8.39 -16.70
CA GLN A 82 -6.70 8.46 -17.58
C GLN A 82 -7.28 7.08 -17.95
N GLN A 83 -6.49 6.01 -17.88
CA GLN A 83 -6.90 4.66 -18.28
C GLN A 83 -7.30 3.78 -17.09
N ALA A 84 -6.64 3.96 -15.94
CA ALA A 84 -6.83 3.14 -14.74
C ALA A 84 -8.13 3.48 -13.97
N GLY A 85 -8.90 4.47 -14.43
CA GLY A 85 -10.04 4.97 -13.67
C GLY A 85 -9.60 5.49 -12.30
N ARG A 86 -10.35 5.15 -11.25
CA ARG A 86 -10.18 5.69 -9.88
C ARG A 86 -9.26 4.85 -8.99
N THR A 87 -8.43 3.96 -9.55
CA THR A 87 -7.63 2.99 -8.77
C THR A 87 -6.13 3.28 -8.78
N PHE A 88 -5.67 4.28 -9.54
CA PHE A 88 -4.25 4.59 -9.67
C PHE A 88 -3.87 5.98 -9.15
N PHE A 89 -2.85 6.01 -8.30
CA PHE A 89 -2.37 7.23 -7.65
C PHE A 89 -0.89 7.41 -7.96
N SER A 90 -0.54 8.50 -8.64
CA SER A 90 0.85 8.73 -9.01
C SER A 90 1.62 9.40 -7.87
N PRO A 91 2.82 8.91 -7.52
CA PRO A 91 3.65 9.51 -6.48
C PRO A 91 4.32 10.83 -6.92
N ARG A 92 4.26 11.17 -8.22
CA ARG A 92 4.99 12.30 -8.81
C ARG A 92 4.42 13.65 -8.38
N THR A 93 5.27 14.58 -8.02
CA THR A 93 4.90 15.94 -7.60
C THR A 93 4.68 16.92 -8.76
N ASP A 94 5.07 16.56 -9.98
CA ASP A 94 4.98 17.42 -11.18
C ASP A 94 3.73 17.21 -12.03
N ILE A 95 2.76 16.43 -11.55
CA ILE A 95 1.48 16.19 -12.20
C ILE A 95 0.45 17.18 -11.65
N ASP A 96 -0.28 17.85 -12.55
CA ASP A 96 -1.43 18.67 -12.19
C ASP A 96 -2.59 17.75 -11.76
N ARG A 97 -2.88 17.76 -10.47
CA ARG A 97 -3.87 16.88 -9.84
C ARG A 97 -5.30 17.22 -10.23
N GLN A 98 -5.60 18.50 -10.37
CA GLN A 98 -6.92 18.94 -10.80
C GLN A 98 -7.18 18.44 -12.22
N LYS A 99 -6.19 18.58 -13.10
CA LYS A 99 -6.31 18.10 -14.47
C LYS A 99 -6.33 16.57 -14.56
N ALA A 100 -5.53 15.88 -13.75
CA ALA A 100 -5.38 14.43 -13.84
C ALA A 100 -6.57 13.66 -13.25
N TYR A 101 -7.11 14.12 -12.10
CA TYR A 101 -8.16 13.43 -11.36
C TYR A 101 -9.54 14.09 -11.45
N GLY A 102 -9.62 15.31 -12.00
CA GLY A 102 -10.89 16.02 -12.20
C GLY A 102 -11.62 16.32 -10.89
N ASP A 103 -12.93 16.08 -10.89
CA ASP A 103 -13.81 16.34 -9.75
C ASP A 103 -13.76 15.25 -8.66
N ASP A 104 -12.94 14.22 -8.85
CA ASP A 104 -12.72 13.18 -7.84
C ASP A 104 -11.88 13.73 -6.66
N GLY A 105 -12.56 14.29 -5.66
CA GLY A 105 -11.94 14.82 -4.45
C GLY A 105 -11.16 13.77 -3.66
N ILE A 106 -11.67 12.54 -3.59
CA ILE A 106 -11.00 11.44 -2.87
C ILE A 106 -9.70 11.08 -3.58
N ALA A 107 -9.71 10.90 -4.90
CA ALA A 107 -8.51 10.56 -5.63
C ALA A 107 -7.46 11.66 -5.60
N ARG A 108 -7.86 12.93 -5.68
CA ARG A 108 -6.95 14.07 -5.49
C ARG A 108 -6.30 14.02 -4.12
N GLN A 109 -7.08 13.85 -3.06
CA GLN A 109 -6.57 13.81 -1.69
C GLN A 109 -5.62 12.63 -1.46
N LEU A 110 -5.92 11.45 -2.01
CA LEU A 110 -5.04 10.27 -1.96
C LEU A 110 -3.74 10.49 -2.74
N ALA A 111 -3.82 11.03 -3.95
CA ALA A 111 -2.66 11.31 -4.78
C ALA A 111 -1.76 12.42 -4.20
N ASP A 112 -2.36 13.42 -3.54
CA ASP A 112 -1.64 14.47 -2.82
C ASP A 112 -0.94 13.91 -1.60
N ARG A 113 -1.66 13.15 -0.76
CA ARG A 113 -1.06 12.51 0.41
C ARG A 113 0.07 11.57 0.02
N LEU A 114 -0.12 10.80 -1.04
CA LEU A 114 0.94 9.96 -1.59
C LEU A 114 2.12 10.84 -2.00
N ALA A 115 1.92 11.91 -2.77
CA ALA A 115 2.97 12.79 -3.28
C ALA A 115 3.78 13.50 -2.19
N THR A 116 3.14 13.92 -1.11
CA THR A 116 3.72 14.75 -0.04
C THR A 116 4.14 13.96 1.20
N ALA A 117 3.93 12.64 1.22
CA ALA A 117 4.35 11.79 2.33
C ALA A 117 5.86 11.89 2.58
N GLY A 118 6.24 11.90 3.86
CA GLY A 118 7.65 11.95 4.26
C GLY A 118 8.38 10.69 3.83
N ASP A 119 7.94 9.55 4.35
CA ASP A 119 8.39 8.22 3.92
C ASP A 119 7.28 7.46 3.20
N ARG A 120 7.67 6.64 2.24
CA ARG A 120 6.79 5.66 1.58
C ARG A 120 7.35 4.28 1.85
N CYS A 121 6.64 3.52 2.67
CA CYS A 121 7.03 2.17 3.08
C CYS A 121 6.22 1.15 2.31
N LEU A 122 6.90 0.21 1.66
CA LEU A 122 6.22 -0.92 1.04
C LEU A 122 5.44 -1.70 2.09
N ASP A 123 4.18 -2.00 1.77
CA ASP A 123 3.35 -2.86 2.59
C ASP A 123 3.87 -4.30 2.62
N ALA A 124 3.28 -5.12 3.49
CA ALA A 124 3.67 -6.51 3.61
C ALA A 124 3.47 -7.31 2.30
N SER A 125 2.53 -6.92 1.44
CA SER A 125 2.27 -7.59 0.15
C SER A 125 3.41 -7.41 -0.86
N ASN A 126 4.15 -6.31 -0.78
CA ASN A 126 5.32 -6.05 -1.63
C ASN A 126 6.66 -6.29 -0.94
N PHE A 127 6.69 -6.29 0.40
CA PHE A 127 7.91 -6.44 1.17
C PHE A 127 8.23 -7.89 1.56
N MET A 128 7.23 -8.72 1.83
CA MET A 128 7.46 -10.07 2.33
C MET A 128 8.09 -10.98 1.26
N PRO A 129 9.16 -11.73 1.60
CA PRO A 129 9.60 -12.87 0.81
C PRO A 129 8.45 -13.87 0.59
N SER A 130 8.44 -14.55 -0.56
CA SER A 130 7.34 -15.44 -0.95
C SER A 130 6.98 -16.48 0.11
N ALA A 131 7.98 -17.11 0.72
CA ALA A 131 7.77 -18.10 1.79
C ALA A 131 7.04 -17.53 3.01
N ILE A 132 7.31 -16.26 3.36
CA ILE A 132 6.64 -15.59 4.49
C ILE A 132 5.23 -15.17 4.08
N SER A 133 5.05 -14.65 2.87
CA SER A 133 3.73 -14.27 2.35
C SER A 133 2.77 -15.47 2.29
N GLU A 134 3.26 -16.63 1.86
CA GLU A 134 2.49 -17.88 1.84
C GLU A 134 2.14 -18.34 3.26
N ALA A 135 3.13 -18.41 4.15
CA ALA A 135 2.89 -18.81 5.54
C ALA A 135 1.93 -17.86 6.27
N PHE A 136 2.04 -16.55 6.05
CA PHE A 136 1.12 -15.56 6.58
C PHE A 136 -0.31 -15.79 6.10
N SER A 137 -0.50 -16.06 4.79
CA SER A 137 -1.83 -16.31 4.23
C SER A 137 -2.47 -17.55 4.85
N THR A 138 -1.70 -18.63 5.02
CA THR A 138 -2.13 -19.85 5.71
C THR A 138 -2.48 -19.57 7.17
N ALA A 139 -1.62 -18.86 7.89
CA ALA A 139 -1.83 -18.51 9.29
C ALA A 139 -3.11 -17.69 9.52
N VAL A 140 -3.45 -16.77 8.61
CA VAL A 140 -4.71 -16.02 8.67
C VAL A 140 -5.91 -16.97 8.54
N LEU A 141 -5.87 -17.93 7.61
CA LEU A 141 -6.94 -18.92 7.45
C LEU A 141 -7.05 -19.83 8.68
N GLU A 142 -5.93 -20.32 9.21
CA GLU A 142 -5.91 -21.12 10.44
C GLU A 142 -6.46 -20.33 11.64
N TYR A 143 -6.12 -19.04 11.74
CA TYR A 143 -6.66 -18.18 12.79
C TYR A 143 -8.18 -18.03 12.65
N LEU A 144 -8.68 -17.74 11.45
CA LEU A 144 -10.12 -17.62 11.20
C LEU A 144 -10.87 -18.94 11.49
N GLU A 145 -10.30 -20.07 11.12
CA GLU A 145 -10.84 -21.39 11.46
C GLU A 145 -10.85 -21.59 12.98
N SER A 146 -9.79 -21.18 13.67
CA SER A 146 -9.68 -21.30 15.12
C SER A 146 -10.77 -20.51 15.87
N LEU A 147 -11.25 -19.40 15.31
CA LEU A 147 -12.33 -18.59 15.89
C LEU A 147 -13.70 -19.28 15.87
N THR A 148 -13.84 -20.40 15.16
CA THR A 148 -15.08 -21.20 15.18
C THR A 148 -15.28 -21.94 16.50
N ASP A 149 -14.19 -22.15 17.26
CA ASP A 149 -14.22 -22.68 18.62
C ASP A 149 -13.82 -21.56 19.61
N PRO A 150 -14.74 -21.08 20.47
CA PRO A 150 -14.44 -20.01 21.42
C PRO A 150 -13.44 -20.42 22.52
N THR A 151 -13.10 -21.70 22.65
CA THR A 151 -12.10 -22.21 23.60
C THR A 151 -10.71 -22.40 22.98
N SER A 152 -10.58 -22.13 21.68
CA SER A 152 -9.34 -22.27 20.93
C SER A 152 -8.24 -21.32 21.41
N ASP A 153 -7.03 -21.84 21.62
CA ASP A 153 -5.83 -21.09 22.02
C ASP A 153 -4.77 -21.00 20.91
N ARG A 154 -5.19 -21.21 19.66
CA ARG A 154 -4.30 -21.44 18.50
C ARG A 154 -3.48 -20.23 18.08
N LEU A 155 -3.82 -19.02 18.52
CA LEU A 155 -3.10 -17.80 18.11
C LEU A 155 -1.61 -17.88 18.41
N VAL A 156 -1.22 -18.29 19.62
CA VAL A 156 0.19 -18.36 20.01
C VAL A 156 0.95 -19.40 19.16
N PRO A 157 0.48 -20.66 19.03
CA PRO A 157 1.11 -21.63 18.12
C PRO A 157 1.23 -21.16 16.66
N ILE A 158 0.21 -20.47 16.13
CA ILE A 158 0.23 -19.93 14.76
C ILE A 158 1.35 -18.89 14.61
N LEU A 159 1.46 -17.96 15.58
CA LEU A 159 2.53 -16.95 15.57
C LEU A 159 3.92 -17.57 15.71
N GLU A 160 4.07 -18.60 16.54
CA GLU A 160 5.34 -19.33 16.69
C GLU A 160 5.76 -20.05 15.39
N GLU A 161 4.81 -20.58 14.62
CA GLU A 161 5.10 -21.17 13.29
C GLU A 161 5.52 -20.08 12.30
N LEU A 162 4.83 -18.94 12.27
CA LEU A 162 5.22 -17.80 11.44
C LEU A 162 6.65 -17.32 11.75
N ASP A 163 7.00 -17.22 13.04
CA ASP A 163 8.35 -16.84 13.45
C ASP A 163 9.41 -17.88 13.04
N ARG A 164 9.08 -19.17 13.08
CA ARG A 164 9.97 -20.23 12.57
C ARG A 164 10.18 -20.12 11.07
N VAL A 165 9.12 -19.89 10.28
CA VAL A 165 9.25 -19.66 8.83
C VAL A 165 10.09 -18.42 8.58
N ARG A 166 9.81 -17.30 9.25
CA ARG A 166 10.61 -16.06 9.15
C ARG A 166 12.09 -16.32 9.42
N ALA A 167 12.43 -17.05 10.48
CA ALA A 167 13.81 -17.36 10.85
C ALA A 167 14.53 -18.27 9.84
N SER A 168 13.78 -19.05 9.05
CA SER A 168 14.34 -19.92 8.01
C SER A 168 14.68 -19.19 6.70
N VAL A 169 14.12 -17.98 6.49
CA VAL A 169 14.34 -17.21 5.27
C VAL A 169 15.67 -16.47 5.32
N LEU A 170 16.45 -16.58 4.23
CA LEU A 170 17.73 -15.90 4.10
C LEU A 170 17.57 -14.38 4.20
N PRO A 171 18.47 -13.66 4.91
CA PRO A 171 18.41 -12.20 4.98
C PRO A 171 18.42 -11.50 3.62
N SER A 172 19.08 -12.10 2.62
CA SER A 172 19.13 -11.58 1.25
C SER A 172 17.81 -11.66 0.49
N ALA A 173 16.83 -12.42 0.98
CA ALA A 173 15.50 -12.48 0.39
C ALA A 173 14.65 -11.25 0.76
N PHE A 174 15.01 -10.56 1.84
CA PHE A 174 14.33 -9.34 2.26
C PHE A 174 14.87 -8.11 1.51
N LEU A 175 13.98 -7.17 1.23
CA LEU A 175 14.40 -5.86 0.73
C LEU A 175 15.14 -5.10 1.84
N THR A 176 16.27 -4.50 1.52
CA THR A 176 17.10 -3.80 2.52
C THR A 176 16.59 -2.41 2.90
N LYS A 177 15.71 -1.83 2.08
CA LYS A 177 15.13 -0.49 2.28
C LYS A 177 13.66 -0.49 1.85
N PRO A 178 12.74 -1.00 2.69
CA PRO A 178 11.30 -0.99 2.40
C PRO A 178 10.71 0.41 2.39
N CYS A 179 11.27 1.31 3.19
CA CYS A 179 10.88 2.71 3.25
C CYS A 179 11.84 3.57 2.44
N ARG A 180 11.27 4.50 1.68
CA ARG A 180 12.02 5.55 0.99
C ARG A 180 11.43 6.90 1.31
N THR A 181 12.29 7.82 1.71
CA THR A 181 11.94 9.23 1.85
C THR A 181 11.62 9.81 0.48
N ALA A 182 10.50 10.53 0.39
CA ALA A 182 10.14 11.26 -0.82
C ALA A 182 11.23 12.30 -1.14
N GLN A 183 11.69 12.33 -2.39
CA GLN A 183 12.64 13.32 -2.92
C GLN A 183 11.90 14.44 -3.64
#